data_AF-A0A9E1SDG5-F1
#
_entry.id   AF-A0A9E1SDG5-F1
#
_cell.length_a   1.000
_cell.length_b   1.000
_cell.length_c   1.000
_cell.angle_alpha   90.00
_cell.angle_beta   90.00
_cell.angle_gamma   90.00
#
_symmetry.space_group_name_H-M   'P 1'
#
loop_
_entity.id
_entity.type
_entity.pdbx_description
1 polymer ?
#
loop_
_entity_poly.entity_id
_entity_poly.type
_entity_poly.pdbx_seq_one_letter_code
_entity_poly.pdbx_strand_id
1 'polypeptide(L)' 'FGYNDTKATKHMMEVHELGKSVLWVGEREQAENYAYQLQRWRLQTILEKDD' A
#
# COMPACT_ATOMS: atom_id res chain seq x y z
N PHE A 1 7.86 3.83 2.95
CA PHE A 1 6.76 3.54 3.90
C PHE A 1 7.14 3.77 5.36
N GLY A 2 8.25 3.23 5.88
CA GLY A 2 8.79 3.63 7.20
C GLY A 2 7.80 3.52 8.37
N TYR A 3 6.81 2.64 8.25
CA TYR A 3 5.77 2.46 9.25
C TYR A 3 6.34 1.81 10.49
N ASN A 4 5.90 2.30 11.66
CA ASN A 4 6.10 1.58 12.89
C ASN A 4 5.29 0.29 12.87
N ASP A 5 5.63 -0.65 13.75
CA ASP A 5 5.01 -1.97 13.81
C ASP A 5 3.49 -1.87 13.93
N THR A 6 2.97 -0.97 14.77
CA THR A 6 1.53 -0.78 14.95
C THR A 6 0.82 -0.46 13.62
N LYS A 7 1.36 0.48 12.83
CA LYS A 7 0.76 0.85 11.55
C LYS A 7 0.95 -0.25 10.50
N ALA A 8 2.09 -0.93 10.48
CA ALA A 8 2.32 -2.07 9.60
C ALA A 8 1.34 -3.22 9.90
N THR A 9 1.15 -3.57 11.17
CA THR A 9 0.20 -4.59 11.61
C THR A 9 -1.23 -4.22 11.24
N LYS A 10 -1.62 -2.96 11.44
CA LYS A 10 -2.96 -2.49 11.04
C LYS A 10 -3.20 -2.74 9.54
N HIS A 11 -2.30 -2.29 8.67
CA HIS A 11 -2.47 -2.46 7.22
C HIS A 11 -2.49 -3.93 6.80
N MET A 12 -1.66 -4.77 7.42
CA MET A 12 -1.67 -6.22 7.16
C MET A 12 -3.02 -6.86 7.56
N MET A 13 -3.57 -6.49 8.72
CA MET A 13 -4.89 -6.95 9.16
C MET A 13 -6.01 -6.46 8.24
N GLU A 14 -5.97 -5.20 7.81
CA GLU A 14 -6.97 -4.66 6.85
C GLU A 14 -6.95 -5.42 5.53
N VAL A 15 -5.78 -5.77 4.98
CA VAL A 15 -5.70 -6.63 3.79
C VAL A 15 -6.27 -8.02 4.07
N HIS A 16 -6.00 -8.59 5.24
CA HIS A 16 -6.47 -9.92 5.61
C HIS A 16 -8.00 -9.98 5.78
N GLU A 17 -8.59 -8.98 6.43
CA GLU A 17 -10.02 -8.95 6.77
C GLU A 17 -10.89 -8.34 5.67
N LEU A 18 -10.41 -7.27 5.02
CA LEU A 18 -11.17 -6.48 4.04
C LEU A 18 -10.72 -6.74 2.59
N GLY A 19 -9.66 -7.53 2.39
CA GLY A 19 -9.10 -7.85 1.08
C GLY A 19 -8.24 -6.74 0.46
N LYS A 20 -8.20 -5.55 1.05
CA LYS A 20 -7.38 -4.42 0.59
C LYS A 20 -7.10 -3.42 1.72
N SER A 21 -6.04 -2.63 1.56
CA SER A 21 -5.71 -1.51 2.45
C SER A 21 -5.05 -0.39 1.66
N VAL A 22 -5.37 0.86 2.00
CA VAL A 22 -4.73 2.04 1.40
C VAL A 22 -3.43 2.31 2.15
N LEU A 23 -2.32 1.97 1.51
CA LEU A 23 -1.00 2.09 2.12
C LEU A 23 -0.47 3.52 2.10
N TRP A 24 -0.73 4.33 1.07
CA TRP A 24 -0.18 5.68 0.94
C TRP A 24 -0.98 6.52 -0.07
N VAL A 25 -1.00 7.84 0.11
CA VAL A 25 -1.67 8.81 -0.76
C VAL A 25 -0.75 10.01 -1.00
N GLY A 26 -0.74 10.54 -2.23
CA GLY A 26 0.05 11.71 -2.61
C GLY A 26 0.42 11.72 -4.11
N GLU A 27 1.54 12.36 -4.43
CA GLU A 27 2.09 12.48 -5.79
C GLU A 27 2.18 11.13 -6.53
N ARG A 28 1.74 11.11 -7.79
CA ARG A 28 1.68 9.89 -8.62
C ARG A 28 3.05 9.22 -8.77
N GLU A 29 4.11 10.00 -8.96
CA GLU A 29 5.47 9.46 -9.16
C GLU A 29 5.93 8.66 -7.93
N GLN A 30 5.66 9.14 -6.72
CA GLN A 30 5.98 8.40 -5.50
C GLN A 30 5.10 7.16 -5.36
N ALA A 31 3.81 7.27 -5.70
CA ALA A 31 2.89 6.14 -5.69
C ALA A 31 3.35 5.01 -6.61
N GLU A 32 3.83 5.34 -7.81
CA GLU A 32 4.39 4.39 -8.79
C GLU A 32 5.64 3.69 -8.26
N ASN A 33 6.57 4.41 -7.65
CA ASN A 33 7.75 3.84 -7.02
C ASN A 33 7.41 2.84 -5.92
N TYR A 34 6.37 3.12 -5.14
CA TYR A 34 5.88 2.23 -4.10
C TYR A 34 5.18 0.99 -4.66
N ALA A 35 4.32 1.18 -5.68
CA ALA A 35 3.65 0.07 -6.34
C ALA A 35 4.64 -0.91 -6.99
N TYR A 36 5.68 -0.39 -7.65
CA TYR A 36 6.73 -1.20 -8.24
C TYR A 36 7.47 -2.07 -7.21
N GLN A 37 7.79 -1.49 -6.04
CA GLN A 37 8.43 -2.25 -4.95
C GLN A 37 7.54 -3.38 -4.45
N LEU A 38 6.24 -3.15 -4.26
CA LEU A 38 5.30 -4.17 -3.80
C LEU A 38 5.11 -5.28 -4.83
N GLN A 39 4.99 -4.92 -6.11
CA GLN A 39 4.86 -5.87 -7.22
C GLN A 39 6.09 -6.77 -7.37
N ARG A 40 7.30 -6.28 -7.06
CA ARG A 40 8.53 -7.10 -7.02
C ARG A 40 8.42 -8.27 -6.04
N TRP A 41 7.66 -8.09 -4.95
CA TRP A 41 7.36 -9.14 -3.96
C TRP A 41 6.10 -9.95 -4.31
N ARG A 42 5.58 -9.79 -5.54
CA ARG A 42 4.36 -10.44 -6.04
C ARG A 42 3.11 -10.08 -5.24
N LEU A 43 3.08 -8.90 -4.63
CA LEU A 43 1.89 -8.35 -3.99
C LEU A 43 1.02 -7.66 -5.05
N GLN A 44 -0.28 -7.95 -5.05
CA GLN A 44 -1.24 -7.23 -5.88
C GLN A 44 -1.34 -5.80 -5.37
N THR A 45 -1.11 -4.82 -6.24
CA THR A 45 -1.12 -3.39 -5.90
C THR A 45 -1.78 -2.60 -7.01
N ILE A 46 -2.66 -1.67 -6.63
CA ILE A 46 -3.45 -0.83 -7.53
C ILE A 46 -3.18 0.62 -7.14
N LEU A 47 -3.06 1.50 -8.14
CA LEU A 47 -3.02 2.95 -7.95
C LEU A 47 -4.37 3.52 -8.37
N GLU A 48 -5.04 4.20 -7.44
CA GLU A 48 -6.32 4.85 -7.66
C GLU A 48 -6.10 6.37 -7.59
N LYS A 49 -6.80 7.14 -8.44
CA LYS A 49 -6.85 8.60 -8.29
C LYS A 49 -7.83 8.92 -7.17
N ASP A 50 -7.50 9.94 -6.38
CA ASP A 50 -8.46 10.56 -5.47
C ASP A 50 -9.55 11.24 -6.34
N ASP A 51 -10.82 11.05 -6.00
CA ASP A 51 -11.97 11.66 -6.69
C ASP A 51 -12.12 13.15 -6.32
#